data_AF-A0A7W2U5Q0-F1
#
_entry.id   AF-A0A7W2U5Q0-F1
#
_cell.length_a   1.000
_cell.length_b   1.000
_cell.length_c   1.000
_cell.angle_alpha   90.00
_cell.angle_beta   90.00
_cell.angle_gamma   90.00
#
_symmetry.space_group_name_H-M   'P 1'
#
loop_
_entity.id
_entity.type
_entity.pdbx_description
1 polymer ?
#
loop_
_entity_poly.entity_id
_entity_poly.type
_entity_poly.pdbx_seq_one_letter_code
_entity_poly.pdbx_strand_id
1 'polypeptide(L)'
;MRELKAVQRQEIIKLICDGCGIQASVDGDYEFHEFISIRRHCGYGSIHGDGRQIDIDLCQQCFVDMCGDTLRVTDESNVPNEYSESSNKEQLEYSNIFDVICQSKTKAHQLKQDCDLKLAVRDILSKNKVADNNELTIALRRVEQLWDAQYLSAEGNELHQLADLICAYEKKDWNSFFEEAPLADDDFMPDRSNFKSKFTFDEEKTASGMLSSIYINTNIDDESSRDSALADSNFDDAKQILLESISNVQAKYPELRLGQLLINAMNIQQPCPELFHIEDNVLAEKLSQLSL
;
A
#
# COMPACT_ATOMS: atom_id res chain seq x y z
N MET A 1 15.71 22.07 -52.12
CA MET A 1 16.73 21.00 -52.19
C MET A 1 16.53 20.18 -50.92
N ARG A 2 16.26 18.86 -51.01
CA ARG A 2 16.05 18.02 -49.82
C ARG A 2 17.37 17.36 -49.48
N GLU A 3 17.87 17.59 -48.28
CA GLU A 3 19.01 16.87 -47.73
C GLU A 3 18.51 15.57 -47.12
N LEU A 4 18.98 14.44 -47.65
CA LEU A 4 18.72 13.13 -47.08
C LEU A 4 19.98 12.68 -46.34
N LYS A 5 19.84 12.38 -45.04
CA LYS A 5 20.91 11.85 -44.21
C LYS A 5 20.76 10.35 -44.12
N ALA A 6 21.81 9.61 -44.49
CA ALA A 6 21.85 8.16 -44.32
C ALA A 6 22.01 7.84 -42.83
N VAL A 7 21.07 7.09 -42.26
CA VAL A 7 21.11 6.57 -40.90
C VAL A 7 21.25 5.06 -40.98
N GLN A 8 22.27 4.49 -40.33
CA GLN A 8 22.39 3.04 -40.19
C GLN A 8 21.54 2.59 -38.99
N ARG A 9 20.64 1.65 -39.23
CA ARG A 9 19.82 1.02 -38.20
C ARG A 9 20.32 -0.39 -37.97
N GLN A 10 20.52 -0.75 -36.70
CA GLN A 10 20.74 -2.15 -36.30
C GLN A 10 19.39 -2.71 -35.89
N GLU A 11 19.04 -3.88 -36.43
CA GLU A 11 17.80 -4.58 -36.12
C GLU A 11 18.14 -5.92 -35.48
N ILE A 12 17.44 -6.24 -34.40
CA ILE A 12 17.60 -7.51 -33.68
C ILE A 12 16.78 -8.55 -34.46
N ILE A 13 17.47 -9.55 -35.01
CA ILE A 13 16.85 -10.61 -35.82
C ILE A 13 16.51 -11.86 -35.00
N LYS A 14 17.08 -11.99 -33.79
CA LYS A 14 17.02 -13.20 -32.99
C LYS A 14 17.27 -12.90 -31.51
N LEU A 15 16.50 -13.55 -30.65
CA LEU A 15 16.63 -13.51 -29.19
C LEU A 15 16.82 -14.94 -28.65
N ILE A 16 17.54 -15.06 -27.54
CA ILE A 16 17.82 -16.33 -26.87
C ILE A 16 17.46 -16.16 -25.40
N CYS A 17 16.62 -17.05 -24.87
CA CYS A 17 16.24 -17.00 -23.46
C CYS A 17 17.40 -17.49 -22.58
N ASP A 18 17.80 -16.70 -21.58
CA ASP A 18 18.87 -17.06 -20.64
C ASP A 18 18.47 -18.21 -19.69
N GLY A 19 17.17 -18.35 -19.40
CA GLY A 19 16.64 -19.42 -18.56
C GLY A 19 16.61 -20.80 -19.23
N CYS A 20 15.90 -20.93 -20.36
CA CYS A 20 15.69 -22.21 -21.04
C CYS A 20 16.52 -22.41 -22.32
N GLY A 21 17.21 -21.38 -22.82
CA GLY A 21 17.99 -21.44 -24.06
C GLY A 21 17.17 -21.45 -25.36
N ILE A 22 15.84 -21.32 -25.28
CA ILE A 22 14.96 -21.23 -26.45
C ILE A 22 15.33 -20.00 -27.28
N GLN A 23 15.30 -20.18 -28.60
CA GLN A 23 15.66 -19.14 -29.56
C GLN A 23 14.41 -18.75 -30.34
N ALA A 24 14.12 -17.45 -30.38
CA ALA A 24 13.02 -16.91 -31.17
C ALA A 24 13.57 -16.01 -32.26
N SER A 25 12.97 -16.07 -33.45
CA SER A 25 13.36 -15.31 -34.63
C SER A 25 12.22 -14.43 -35.14
N VAL A 26 12.58 -13.28 -35.71
CA VAL A 26 11.61 -12.28 -36.23
C VAL A 26 10.73 -12.84 -37.35
N ASP A 27 11.26 -13.78 -38.16
CA ASP A 27 10.63 -14.21 -39.41
C ASP A 27 9.58 -15.33 -39.25
N GLY A 28 9.39 -15.87 -38.04
CA GLY A 28 8.51 -17.03 -37.87
C GLY A 28 7.90 -17.25 -36.48
N ASP A 29 8.47 -16.65 -35.44
CA ASP A 29 8.06 -16.96 -34.06
C ASP A 29 7.29 -15.79 -33.46
N TYR A 30 5.98 -15.96 -33.25
CA TYR A 30 5.16 -14.99 -32.51
C TYR A 30 5.74 -14.68 -31.12
N GLU A 31 6.41 -15.68 -30.54
CA GLU A 31 7.07 -15.58 -29.24
C GLU A 31 8.22 -14.56 -29.24
N PHE A 32 8.81 -14.21 -30.39
CA PHE A 32 9.85 -13.19 -30.48
C PHE A 32 9.39 -11.83 -29.92
N HIS A 33 8.14 -11.45 -30.18
CA HIS A 33 7.59 -10.17 -29.74
C HIS A 33 7.20 -10.16 -28.25
N GLU A 34 7.08 -11.35 -27.65
CA GLU A 34 6.70 -11.55 -26.25
C GLU A 34 7.91 -11.81 -25.33
N PHE A 35 9.13 -11.65 -25.85
CA PHE A 35 10.34 -11.74 -25.03
C PHE A 35 10.44 -10.55 -24.07
N ILE A 36 10.79 -10.86 -22.82
CA ILE A 36 10.98 -9.86 -21.77
C ILE A 36 12.48 -9.63 -21.59
N SER A 37 12.93 -8.45 -22.04
CA SER A 37 14.31 -7.98 -21.88
C SER A 37 14.38 -6.92 -20.79
N ILE A 38 15.11 -7.21 -19.71
CA ILE A 38 15.34 -6.24 -18.62
C ILE A 38 16.76 -5.73 -18.73
N ARG A 39 16.93 -4.40 -18.75
CA ARG A 39 18.23 -3.75 -18.64
C ARG A 39 18.19 -2.67 -17.57
N ARG A 40 18.98 -2.83 -16.52
CA ARG A 40 19.02 -1.92 -15.37
C ARG A 40 20.45 -1.56 -14.99
N HIS A 41 20.72 -0.27 -14.85
CA HIS A 41 21.91 0.22 -14.17
C HIS A 41 21.67 0.28 -12.66
N CYS A 42 22.59 -0.30 -11.89
CA CYS A 42 22.62 -0.32 -10.44
C CYS A 42 23.25 0.96 -9.90
N GLY A 43 22.63 1.56 -8.88
CA GLY A 43 23.20 2.66 -8.12
C GLY A 43 23.88 2.19 -6.83
N TYR A 44 24.35 3.16 -6.05
CA TYR A 44 25.12 2.95 -4.81
C TYR A 44 24.51 1.96 -3.81
N GLY A 45 23.18 1.97 -3.65
CA GLY A 45 22.46 1.07 -2.74
C GLY A 45 22.17 -0.33 -3.29
N SER A 46 22.59 -0.66 -4.51
CA SER A 46 22.33 -1.97 -5.11
C SER A 46 23.15 -3.06 -4.44
N ILE A 47 22.51 -4.19 -4.14
CA ILE A 47 23.20 -5.42 -3.68
C ILE A 47 24.17 -5.98 -4.73
N HIS A 48 24.01 -5.59 -6.00
CA HIS A 48 24.86 -6.00 -7.12
C HIS A 48 26.09 -5.09 -7.28
N GLY A 49 26.18 -4.01 -6.51
CA GLY A 49 27.27 -3.03 -6.53
C GLY A 49 26.98 -1.82 -7.42
N ASP A 50 27.59 -0.69 -7.05
CA ASP A 50 27.43 0.60 -7.73
C ASP A 50 27.99 0.58 -9.16
N GLY A 51 27.30 1.25 -10.07
CA GLY A 51 27.67 1.38 -11.48
C GLY A 51 27.56 0.10 -12.31
N ARG A 52 27.09 -1.02 -11.74
CA ARG A 52 26.94 -2.28 -12.48
C ARG A 52 25.70 -2.30 -13.36
N GLN A 53 25.76 -3.03 -14.46
CA GLN A 53 24.61 -3.27 -15.32
C GLN A 53 24.10 -4.69 -15.08
N ILE A 54 22.77 -4.81 -15.03
CA ILE A 54 22.05 -6.07 -15.02
C ILE A 54 21.26 -6.14 -16.31
N ASP A 55 21.46 -7.22 -17.06
CA ASP A 55 20.74 -7.54 -18.28
C ASP A 55 20.32 -9.01 -18.25
N ILE A 56 19.09 -9.27 -18.67
CA ILE A 56 18.55 -10.63 -18.81
C ILE A 56 17.45 -10.63 -19.87
N ASP A 57 17.45 -11.65 -20.72
CA ASP A 57 16.45 -11.91 -21.74
C ASP A 57 15.71 -13.21 -21.42
N LEU A 58 14.39 -13.13 -21.18
CA LEU A 58 13.57 -14.28 -20.80
C LEU A 58 12.38 -14.46 -21.74
N CYS A 59 12.03 -15.72 -22.01
CA CYS A 59 10.73 -16.04 -22.59
C CYS A 59 9.62 -15.85 -21.53
N GLN A 60 8.39 -15.70 -22.00
CA GLN A 60 7.19 -15.54 -21.16
C GLN A 60 7.09 -16.60 -20.05
N GLN A 61 7.38 -17.86 -20.36
CA GLN A 61 7.26 -18.95 -19.39
C GLN A 61 8.33 -18.83 -18.29
N CYS A 62 9.60 -18.64 -18.66
CA CYS A 62 10.67 -18.47 -17.68
C CYS A 62 10.47 -17.21 -16.83
N PHE A 63 9.90 -16.16 -17.39
CA PHE A 63 9.58 -14.94 -16.65
C PHE A 63 8.47 -15.20 -15.61
N VAL A 64 7.38 -15.87 -15.99
CA VAL A 64 6.31 -16.29 -15.08
C VAL A 64 6.84 -17.20 -13.99
N ASP A 65 7.63 -18.21 -14.35
CA ASP A 65 8.19 -19.17 -13.40
C ASP A 65 9.14 -18.49 -12.40
N MET A 66 9.89 -17.47 -12.84
CA MET A 66 10.82 -16.72 -11.98
C MET A 66 10.09 -15.75 -11.03
N CYS A 67 9.02 -15.11 -11.49
CA CYS A 67 8.22 -14.20 -10.65
C CYS A 67 7.24 -14.95 -9.74
N GLY A 68 6.84 -16.17 -10.11
CA GLY A 68 5.89 -17.00 -9.36
C GLY A 68 4.59 -16.26 -9.06
N ASP A 69 4.06 -16.45 -7.84
CA ASP A 69 2.78 -15.88 -7.40
C ASP A 69 2.80 -14.34 -7.23
N THR A 70 3.96 -13.69 -7.38
CA THR A 70 4.08 -12.23 -7.22
C THR A 70 3.77 -11.47 -8.50
N LEU A 71 3.72 -12.16 -9.66
CA LEU A 71 3.41 -11.53 -10.94
C LEU A 71 1.95 -11.08 -10.97
N ARG A 72 1.73 -9.79 -11.22
CA ARG A 72 0.39 -9.21 -11.40
C ARG A 72 0.16 -8.95 -12.88
N VAL A 73 -0.80 -9.64 -13.46
CA VAL A 73 -1.28 -9.40 -14.83
C VAL A 73 -2.55 -8.57 -14.73
N THR A 74 -2.53 -7.36 -15.28
CA THR A 74 -3.67 -6.43 -15.28
C THR A 74 -4.18 -6.22 -16.69
N ASP A 75 -5.47 -6.46 -16.92
CA ASP A 75 -6.12 -6.09 -18.17
C ASP A 75 -6.61 -4.63 -18.09
N GLU A 76 -6.32 -3.82 -19.12
CA GLU A 76 -6.77 -2.43 -19.24
C GLU A 76 -8.30 -2.26 -19.27
N SER A 77 -9.07 -3.35 -19.32
CA SER A 77 -10.52 -3.34 -19.07
C SER A 77 -10.91 -3.11 -17.61
N ASN A 78 -9.94 -3.04 -16.69
CA ASN A 78 -10.17 -2.86 -15.25
C ASN A 78 -9.64 -1.53 -14.71
N VAL A 79 -9.61 -0.46 -15.52
CA VAL A 79 -9.44 0.89 -14.96
C VAL A 79 -10.68 1.19 -14.10
N PRO A 80 -10.57 1.37 -12.77
CA PRO A 80 -11.69 1.85 -12.00
C PRO A 80 -11.86 3.31 -12.39
N ASN A 81 -12.84 3.59 -13.25
CA ASN A 81 -13.32 4.95 -13.42
C ASN A 81 -13.94 5.35 -12.07
N GLU A 82 -13.14 6.00 -11.22
CA GLU A 82 -13.67 6.92 -10.24
C GLU A 82 -14.57 7.90 -11.00
N TYR A 83 -15.71 8.28 -10.43
CA TYR A 83 -16.82 9.00 -11.06
C TYR A 83 -17.74 8.14 -11.94
N SER A 84 -18.77 7.55 -11.35
CA SER A 84 -20.15 7.85 -11.78
C SER A 84 -21.20 7.13 -10.93
N GLU A 85 -22.22 7.91 -10.63
CA GLU A 85 -23.36 7.60 -9.79
C GLU A 85 -24.23 6.46 -10.35
N SER A 86 -24.89 5.79 -9.41
CA SER A 86 -26.15 5.05 -9.56
C SER A 86 -26.75 5.01 -10.97
N SER A 87 -26.52 3.91 -11.69
CA SER A 87 -27.44 3.46 -12.74
C SER A 87 -27.18 1.99 -13.03
N ASN A 88 -28.07 1.14 -12.51
CA ASN A 88 -28.22 -0.26 -12.87
C ASN A 88 -28.36 -0.44 -14.39
N LYS A 89 -27.23 -0.59 -15.09
CA LYS A 89 -27.17 -1.29 -16.37
C LYS A 89 -25.89 -2.12 -16.36
N GLU A 90 -26.07 -3.41 -16.10
CA GLU A 90 -25.08 -4.46 -16.38
C GLU A 90 -24.74 -4.39 -17.87
N GLN A 91 -23.77 -3.57 -18.23
CA GLN A 91 -23.18 -3.60 -19.55
C GLN A 91 -22.13 -4.69 -19.49
N LEU A 92 -22.58 -5.91 -19.77
CA LEU A 92 -21.76 -7.09 -19.74
C LEU A 92 -20.81 -7.05 -20.94
N GLU A 93 -19.64 -6.43 -20.75
CA GLU A 93 -18.52 -6.53 -21.67
C GLU A 93 -17.91 -7.93 -21.52
N TYR A 94 -18.49 -8.88 -22.23
CA TYR A 94 -17.98 -10.23 -22.31
C TYR A 94 -17.15 -10.39 -23.59
N SER A 95 -15.86 -10.68 -23.43
CA SER A 95 -14.93 -10.89 -24.54
C SER A 95 -15.21 -12.19 -25.30
N ASN A 96 -15.66 -13.26 -24.61
CA ASN A 96 -16.02 -14.54 -25.22
C ASN A 96 -17.24 -15.22 -24.58
N ILE A 97 -17.96 -16.03 -25.36
CA ILE A 97 -19.11 -16.83 -24.90
C ILE A 97 -18.75 -17.81 -23.77
N PHE A 98 -17.50 -18.29 -23.74
CA PHE A 98 -17.02 -19.17 -22.69
C PHE A 98 -16.85 -18.45 -21.35
N ASP A 99 -16.49 -17.17 -21.36
CA ASP A 99 -16.36 -16.37 -20.13
C ASP A 99 -17.74 -16.17 -19.47
N VAL A 100 -18.77 -15.95 -20.29
CA VAL A 100 -20.17 -15.90 -19.84
C VAL A 100 -20.57 -17.19 -19.14
N ILE A 101 -20.25 -18.33 -19.76
CA ILE A 101 -20.63 -19.65 -19.21
C ILE A 101 -19.86 -19.92 -17.91
N CYS A 102 -18.56 -19.64 -17.87
CA CYS A 102 -17.75 -19.84 -16.67
C CYS A 102 -18.22 -18.95 -15.52
N GLN A 103 -18.40 -17.65 -15.75
CA GLN A 103 -18.88 -16.74 -14.73
C GLN A 103 -20.31 -17.06 -14.28
N SER A 104 -21.23 -17.38 -15.21
CA SER A 104 -22.60 -17.75 -14.85
C SER A 104 -22.64 -19.02 -14.00
N LYS A 105 -21.79 -20.01 -14.32
CA LYS A 105 -21.65 -21.24 -13.54
C LYS A 105 -21.08 -20.97 -12.15
N THR A 106 -20.06 -20.13 -12.03
CA THR A 106 -19.48 -19.75 -10.73
C THR A 106 -20.47 -18.97 -9.88
N LYS A 107 -21.16 -17.98 -10.46
CA LYS A 107 -22.22 -17.22 -9.78
C LYS A 107 -23.37 -18.13 -9.34
N ALA A 108 -23.81 -19.05 -10.18
CA ALA A 108 -24.86 -20.02 -9.82
C ALA A 108 -24.41 -20.95 -8.69
N HIS A 109 -23.14 -21.38 -8.69
CA HIS A 109 -22.59 -22.19 -7.62
C HIS A 109 -22.49 -21.44 -6.29
N GLN A 110 -22.02 -20.18 -6.32
CA GLN A 110 -21.98 -19.31 -5.14
C GLN A 110 -23.38 -19.08 -4.56
N LEU A 111 -24.35 -18.70 -5.40
CA LEU A 111 -25.74 -18.51 -4.98
C LEU A 111 -26.33 -19.79 -4.36
N LYS A 112 -26.02 -20.95 -4.95
CA LYS A 112 -26.44 -22.23 -4.39
C LYS A 112 -25.83 -22.46 -3.00
N GLN A 113 -24.53 -22.24 -2.84
CA GLN A 113 -23.85 -22.40 -1.56
C GLN A 113 -24.41 -21.45 -0.50
N ASP A 114 -24.70 -20.20 -0.85
CA ASP A 114 -25.30 -19.22 0.06
C ASP A 114 -26.73 -19.61 0.47
N CYS A 115 -27.54 -20.10 -0.46
CA CYS A 115 -28.87 -20.62 -0.16
C CYS A 115 -28.81 -21.85 0.76
N ASP A 116 -27.94 -22.81 0.44
CA ASP A 116 -27.75 -24.02 1.25
C ASP A 116 -27.29 -23.66 2.68
N LEU A 117 -26.40 -22.67 2.81
CA LEU A 117 -25.94 -22.16 4.10
C LEU A 117 -27.09 -21.52 4.90
N LYS A 118 -27.88 -20.63 4.27
CA LYS A 118 -29.04 -19.98 4.91
C LYS A 118 -30.08 -20.98 5.37
N LEU A 119 -30.33 -22.04 4.59
CA LEU A 119 -31.26 -23.11 4.97
C LEU A 119 -30.75 -23.89 6.18
N ALA A 120 -29.48 -24.28 6.17
CA ALA A 120 -28.86 -24.99 7.31
C ALA A 120 -28.89 -24.14 8.59
N VAL A 121 -28.62 -22.84 8.47
CA VAL A 121 -28.70 -21.90 9.60
C VAL A 121 -30.13 -21.77 10.13
N ARG A 122 -31.12 -21.66 9.25
CA ARG A 122 -32.52 -21.61 9.67
C ARG A 122 -32.92 -22.88 10.44
N ASP A 123 -32.41 -24.04 10.03
CA ASP A 123 -32.62 -25.29 10.76
C ASP A 123 -31.97 -25.25 12.15
N ILE A 124 -30.75 -24.70 12.28
CA ILE A 124 -30.06 -24.50 13.57
C ILE A 124 -30.85 -23.54 14.47
N LEU A 125 -31.27 -22.39 13.94
CA LEU A 125 -32.08 -21.41 14.67
C LEU A 125 -33.42 -22.01 15.11
N SER A 126 -34.06 -22.83 14.28
CA SER A 126 -35.30 -23.52 14.66
C SER A 126 -35.12 -24.53 15.79
N LYS A 127 -33.95 -25.17 15.87
CA LYS A 127 -33.57 -26.09 16.95
C LYS A 127 -33.16 -25.38 18.23
N ASN A 128 -32.83 -24.08 18.17
CA ASN A 128 -32.34 -23.24 19.29
C ASN A 128 -31.13 -23.82 20.05
N LYS A 129 -30.35 -24.71 19.41
CA LYS A 129 -29.16 -25.32 20.01
C LYS A 129 -28.21 -25.81 18.91
N VAL A 130 -26.94 -25.49 19.04
CA VAL A 130 -25.85 -26.11 18.27
C VAL A 130 -25.50 -27.43 18.96
N ALA A 131 -25.62 -28.55 18.26
CA ALA A 131 -25.39 -29.89 18.81
C ALA A 131 -24.06 -30.49 18.35
N ASP A 132 -23.55 -30.09 17.19
CA ASP A 132 -22.38 -30.67 16.54
C ASP A 132 -21.38 -29.60 16.06
N ASN A 133 -20.11 -29.98 15.93
CA ASN A 133 -19.04 -29.11 15.41
C ASN A 133 -19.34 -28.66 13.97
N ASN A 134 -19.98 -29.51 13.16
CA ASN A 134 -20.40 -29.11 11.83
C ASN A 134 -21.44 -27.96 11.87
N GLU A 135 -22.42 -28.02 12.79
CA GLU A 135 -23.40 -26.95 12.99
C GLU A 135 -22.73 -25.66 13.49
N LEU A 136 -21.68 -25.77 14.33
CA LEU A 136 -20.86 -24.63 14.75
C LEU A 136 -20.16 -23.95 13.56
N THR A 137 -19.50 -24.73 12.69
CA THR A 137 -18.82 -24.15 11.51
C THR A 137 -19.78 -23.48 10.52
N ILE A 138 -20.99 -24.03 10.38
CA ILE A 138 -22.06 -23.44 9.57
C ILE A 138 -22.51 -22.10 10.17
N ALA A 139 -22.71 -22.05 11.49
CA ALA A 139 -23.09 -20.83 12.20
C ALA A 139 -22.00 -19.75 12.09
N LEU A 140 -20.72 -20.10 12.29
CA LEU A 140 -19.60 -19.18 12.17
C LEU A 140 -19.46 -18.60 10.75
N ARG A 141 -19.55 -19.44 9.71
CA ARG A 141 -19.51 -18.97 8.32
C ARG A 141 -20.63 -17.99 8.02
N ARG A 142 -21.82 -18.19 8.59
CA ARG A 142 -22.95 -17.27 8.42
C ARG A 142 -22.74 -15.96 9.18
N VAL A 143 -22.21 -16.03 10.39
CA VAL A 143 -21.83 -14.84 11.18
C VAL A 143 -20.84 -13.97 10.40
N GLU A 144 -19.85 -14.57 9.74
CA GLU A 144 -18.91 -13.86 8.87
C GLU A 144 -19.62 -13.14 7.71
N GLN A 145 -20.58 -13.79 7.05
CA GLN A 145 -21.39 -13.15 5.99
C GLN A 145 -22.29 -12.00 6.49
N LEU A 146 -22.61 -11.99 7.79
CA LEU A 146 -23.54 -11.04 8.40
C LEU A 146 -22.83 -9.96 9.22
N TRP A 147 -21.50 -9.97 9.30
CA TRP A 147 -20.75 -9.08 10.19
C TRP A 147 -20.99 -7.60 9.91
N ASP A 148 -21.20 -7.23 8.64
CA ASP A 148 -21.48 -5.85 8.21
C ASP A 148 -22.98 -5.49 8.26
N ALA A 149 -23.84 -6.37 8.76
CA ALA A 149 -25.28 -6.12 8.83
C ALA A 149 -25.60 -5.01 9.85
N GLN A 150 -26.47 -4.07 9.46
CA GLN A 150 -26.88 -3.00 10.37
C GLN A 150 -27.63 -3.56 11.58
N TYR A 151 -27.33 -3.02 12.75
CA TYR A 151 -28.05 -3.29 14.00
C TYR A 151 -29.56 -3.00 13.82
N LEU A 152 -30.44 -3.93 14.21
CA LEU A 152 -31.91 -3.95 14.01
C LEU A 152 -32.42 -4.33 12.60
N SER A 153 -31.56 -4.68 11.65
CA SER A 153 -31.99 -5.36 10.42
C SER A 153 -32.40 -6.81 10.69
N ALA A 154 -33.14 -7.44 9.77
CA ALA A 154 -33.48 -8.86 9.91
C ALA A 154 -32.23 -9.74 9.98
N GLU A 155 -31.23 -9.36 9.18
CA GLU A 155 -29.88 -9.93 9.12
C GLU A 155 -29.09 -9.68 10.40
N GLY A 156 -29.18 -8.48 10.97
CA GLY A 156 -28.56 -8.14 12.25
C GLY A 156 -29.17 -8.93 13.41
N ASN A 157 -30.49 -9.14 13.42
CA ASN A 157 -31.15 -9.96 14.44
C ASN A 157 -30.75 -11.44 14.32
N GLU A 158 -30.57 -11.95 13.09
CA GLU A 158 -30.03 -13.30 12.82
C GLU A 158 -28.61 -13.43 13.39
N LEU A 159 -27.75 -12.43 13.17
CA LEU A 159 -26.39 -12.38 13.70
C LEU A 159 -26.35 -12.51 15.22
N HIS A 160 -27.17 -11.73 15.94
CA HIS A 160 -27.21 -11.77 17.41
C HIS A 160 -27.68 -13.14 17.92
N GLN A 161 -28.72 -13.71 17.31
CA GLN A 161 -29.22 -15.04 17.68
C GLN A 161 -28.17 -16.12 17.46
N LEU A 162 -27.40 -16.06 16.36
CA LEU A 162 -26.31 -16.98 16.11
C LEU A 162 -25.17 -16.82 17.11
N ALA A 163 -24.79 -15.58 17.43
CA ALA A 163 -23.76 -15.30 18.42
C ALA A 163 -24.13 -15.88 19.79
N ASP A 164 -25.37 -15.70 20.24
CA ASP A 164 -25.85 -16.26 21.52
C ASP A 164 -25.77 -17.79 21.55
N LEU A 165 -26.16 -18.46 20.45
CA LEU A 165 -26.10 -19.91 20.32
C LEU A 165 -24.67 -20.46 20.30
N ILE A 166 -23.74 -19.75 19.63
CA ILE A 166 -22.31 -20.09 19.59
C ILE A 166 -21.72 -19.96 20.99
N CYS A 167 -21.95 -18.83 21.66
CA CYS A 167 -21.49 -18.60 23.03
C CYS A 167 -22.02 -19.68 24.00
N ALA A 168 -23.30 -20.07 23.87
CA ALA A 168 -23.89 -21.12 24.68
C ALA A 168 -23.27 -22.51 24.42
N TYR A 169 -22.86 -22.80 23.18
CA TYR A 169 -22.18 -24.06 22.83
C TYR A 169 -20.75 -24.11 23.35
N GLU A 170 -19.99 -23.02 23.18
CA GLU A 170 -18.59 -22.95 23.58
C GLU A 170 -18.41 -22.91 25.11
N LYS A 171 -19.47 -22.59 25.87
CA LYS A 171 -19.48 -22.44 27.34
C LYS A 171 -18.40 -21.48 27.87
N LYS A 172 -17.77 -20.71 27.00
CA LYS A 172 -16.76 -19.71 27.32
C LYS A 172 -17.48 -18.38 27.41
N ASP A 173 -17.87 -18.04 28.63
CA ASP A 173 -18.19 -16.65 28.94
C ASP A 173 -16.92 -15.81 28.77
N TRP A 174 -17.04 -14.55 28.33
CA TRP A 174 -15.90 -13.64 28.18
C TRP A 174 -15.05 -13.58 29.46
N ASN A 175 -15.67 -13.75 30.62
CA ASN A 175 -14.99 -13.79 31.91
C ASN A 175 -14.09 -15.03 32.10
N SER A 176 -14.38 -16.16 31.46
CA SER A 176 -13.59 -17.39 31.60
C SER A 176 -12.20 -17.26 30.96
N PHE A 177 -12.03 -16.38 29.97
CA PHE A 177 -10.74 -16.06 29.37
C PHE A 177 -9.82 -15.23 30.30
N PHE A 178 -10.41 -14.51 31.26
CA PHE A 178 -9.67 -13.70 32.24
C PHE A 178 -9.47 -14.41 33.58
N GLU A 179 -10.23 -15.48 33.88
CA GLU A 179 -10.09 -16.24 35.13
C GLU A 179 -9.10 -17.42 35.04
N GLU A 180 -8.77 -17.92 33.84
CA GLU A 180 -7.82 -19.02 33.65
C GLU A 180 -6.36 -18.53 33.50
N ALA A 181 -5.84 -17.91 34.57
CA ALA A 181 -4.49 -18.11 35.10
C ALA A 181 -4.19 -16.98 36.11
N PRO A 182 -3.73 -17.27 37.35
CA PRO A 182 -2.97 -16.25 38.06
C PRO A 182 -1.79 -15.93 37.16
N LEU A 183 -1.73 -14.70 36.66
CA LEU A 183 -0.57 -14.17 35.97
C LEU A 183 0.65 -14.57 36.81
N ALA A 184 1.48 -15.47 36.27
CA ALA A 184 2.79 -15.67 36.85
C ALA A 184 3.43 -14.28 36.85
N ASP A 185 3.95 -13.91 38.02
CA ASP A 185 4.65 -12.65 38.26
C ASP A 185 5.93 -12.68 37.39
N ASP A 186 5.76 -12.41 36.10
CA ASP A 186 6.86 -12.27 35.17
C ASP A 186 7.46 -10.88 35.45
N ASP A 187 8.65 -10.92 36.05
CA ASP A 187 9.51 -9.85 36.52
C ASP A 187 9.71 -8.71 35.48
N PHE A 188 8.67 -7.91 35.25
CA PHE A 188 8.76 -6.64 34.55
C PHE A 188 8.03 -5.56 35.35
N MET A 189 8.74 -5.07 36.38
CA MET A 189 8.40 -3.94 37.28
C MET A 189 7.55 -4.29 38.52
N PRO A 190 8.14 -4.85 39.59
CA PRO A 190 7.44 -5.23 40.81
C PRO A 190 6.93 -4.04 41.65
N ASP A 191 7.39 -2.82 41.40
CA ASP A 191 7.04 -1.65 42.22
C ASP A 191 5.72 -0.96 41.83
N ARG A 192 5.00 -1.46 40.81
CA ARG A 192 3.69 -0.91 40.42
C ARG A 192 2.47 -1.65 40.99
N SER A 193 2.66 -2.80 41.63
CA SER A 193 1.59 -3.73 42.02
C SER A 193 0.88 -3.43 43.36
N ASN A 194 0.96 -2.19 43.85
CA ASN A 194 0.15 -1.75 45.01
C ASN A 194 -0.91 -0.69 44.68
N PHE A 195 -1.34 -0.58 43.42
CA PHE A 195 -2.54 0.18 43.10
C PHE A 195 -3.80 -0.68 43.32
N LYS A 196 -4.17 -0.89 44.59
CA LYS A 196 -5.55 -1.27 44.92
C LYS A 196 -6.46 -0.14 44.43
N SER A 197 -7.21 -0.39 43.36
CA SER A 197 -8.28 0.48 42.88
C SER A 197 -9.41 0.55 43.92
N LYS A 198 -9.23 1.39 44.93
CA LYS A 198 -10.33 1.98 45.68
C LYS A 198 -10.64 3.32 45.02
N PHE A 199 -11.37 3.27 43.90
CA PHE A 199 -12.11 4.45 43.45
C PHE A 199 -13.30 4.64 44.40
N THR A 200 -13.09 5.43 45.44
CA THR A 200 -14.13 6.29 45.99
C THR A 200 -13.72 7.71 45.64
N PHE A 201 -14.46 8.33 44.74
CA PHE A 201 -14.38 9.77 44.51
C PHE A 201 -14.63 10.46 45.85
N ASP A 202 -13.67 11.22 46.35
CA ASP A 202 -13.92 12.35 47.27
C ASP A 202 -12.73 13.32 47.29
N GLU A 203 -13.07 14.55 46.90
CA GLU A 203 -12.46 15.86 47.20
C GLU A 203 -11.02 16.20 46.75
N GLU A 204 -10.96 17.26 45.93
CA GLU A 204 -9.80 18.09 45.62
C GLU A 204 -8.95 18.40 46.87
N LYS A 205 -7.71 17.90 46.90
CA LYS A 205 -6.67 18.46 47.77
C LYS A 205 -5.38 18.67 47.00
N THR A 206 -5.09 19.94 46.80
CA THR A 206 -3.86 20.53 46.27
C THR A 206 -2.63 19.92 46.94
N ALA A 207 -1.74 19.32 46.15
CA ALA A 207 -0.46 18.78 46.61
C ALA A 207 0.55 19.92 46.88
N SER A 208 0.41 20.61 48.01
CA SER A 208 1.44 21.49 48.55
C SER A 208 2.20 20.73 49.62
N GLY A 209 3.41 20.25 49.32
CA GLY A 209 4.17 19.49 50.31
C GLY A 209 5.67 19.38 50.13
N MET A 210 6.21 19.43 48.90
CA MET A 210 7.64 19.12 48.73
C MET A 210 8.44 20.03 47.79
N LEU A 211 7.84 21.03 47.15
CA LEU A 211 8.55 21.93 46.21
C LEU A 211 8.42 23.42 46.54
N SER A 212 7.93 23.80 47.73
CA SER A 212 7.68 25.21 48.09
C SER A 212 8.94 26.04 48.34
N SER A 213 10.12 25.42 48.43
CA SER A 213 11.39 26.06 48.78
C SER A 213 12.41 26.15 47.64
N ILE A 214 12.02 25.84 46.40
CA ILE A 214 12.89 26.04 45.23
C ILE A 214 12.54 27.40 44.60
N TYR A 215 13.49 28.33 44.61
CA TYR A 215 13.36 29.59 43.88
C TYR A 215 13.36 29.30 42.37
N ILE A 216 12.22 29.54 41.72
CA ILE A 216 12.10 29.50 40.27
C ILE A 216 12.68 30.82 39.75
N ASN A 217 13.78 30.75 38.99
CA ASN A 217 14.29 31.90 38.25
C ASN A 217 13.37 32.12 37.05
N THR A 218 12.51 33.14 37.09
CA THR A 218 11.50 33.42 36.06
C THR A 218 12.04 34.14 34.83
N ASN A 219 13.36 34.12 34.61
CA ASN A 219 14.00 34.72 33.44
C ASN A 219 14.78 33.66 32.64
N ILE A 220 14.06 32.65 32.15
CA ILE A 220 14.54 31.84 31.03
C ILE A 220 13.53 32.07 29.91
N ASP A 221 13.95 32.86 28.94
CA ASP A 221 13.27 33.02 27.67
C ASP A 221 13.63 31.81 26.80
N ASP A 222 12.76 30.79 26.85
CA ASP A 222 12.94 29.51 26.14
C ASP A 222 12.81 29.64 24.60
N GLU A 223 12.65 30.85 24.06
CA GLU A 223 12.53 31.12 22.61
C GLU A 223 13.82 31.63 21.95
N SER A 224 14.98 31.60 22.63
CA SER A 224 16.26 32.02 22.03
C SER A 224 17.26 30.89 21.71
N SER A 225 16.89 29.62 21.95
CA SER A 225 17.83 28.49 21.84
C SER A 225 17.48 27.49 20.72
N ARG A 226 16.97 27.96 19.58
CA ARG A 226 16.70 27.10 18.42
C ARG A 226 17.50 27.43 17.15
N ASP A 227 18.33 28.48 17.15
CA ASP A 227 18.94 28.96 15.90
C ASP A 227 20.48 28.94 15.82
N SER A 228 21.15 28.19 16.70
CA SER A 228 22.62 28.11 16.68
C SER A 228 23.19 26.84 16.01
N ALA A 229 22.39 26.13 15.22
CA ALA A 229 22.86 25.00 14.41
C ALA A 229 23.15 25.36 12.94
N LEU A 230 23.16 26.66 12.59
CA LEU A 230 23.49 27.16 11.25
C LEU A 230 24.83 27.91 11.23
N ALA A 231 25.86 27.31 11.82
CA ALA A 231 27.23 27.73 11.59
C ALA A 231 28.02 26.58 10.95
N ASP A 232 28.47 26.86 9.73
CA ASP A 232 29.64 26.27 9.09
C ASP A 232 29.57 24.78 8.71
N SER A 233 28.81 24.50 7.66
CA SER A 233 29.27 23.57 6.65
C SER A 233 29.35 24.32 5.33
N ASN A 234 30.56 24.45 4.77
CA ASN A 234 30.78 24.85 3.37
C ASN A 234 29.67 24.27 2.49
N PHE A 235 28.68 25.09 2.12
CA PHE A 235 27.76 24.74 1.07
C PHE A 235 28.60 24.73 -0.20
N ASP A 236 28.88 23.50 -0.67
CA ASP A 236 29.53 23.20 -1.94
C ASP A 236 29.15 24.25 -2.98
N ASP A 237 30.12 24.89 -3.65
CA ASP A 237 29.89 26.10 -4.47
C ASP A 237 28.73 25.91 -5.47
N ALA A 238 28.53 24.66 -5.94
CA ALA A 238 27.40 24.24 -6.76
C ALA A 238 26.01 24.48 -6.12
N LYS A 239 25.87 24.22 -4.82
CA LYS A 239 24.63 24.44 -4.05
C LYS A 239 24.31 25.93 -3.88
N GLN A 240 25.34 26.77 -3.71
CA GLN A 240 25.14 28.22 -3.65
C GLN A 240 24.67 28.76 -5.00
N ILE A 241 25.30 28.33 -6.09
CA ILE A 241 24.91 28.70 -7.46
C ILE A 241 23.48 28.26 -7.78
N LEU A 242 23.09 27.06 -7.33
CA LEU A 242 21.74 26.54 -7.52
C LEU A 242 20.69 27.37 -6.75
N LEU A 243 20.95 27.69 -5.49
CA LEU A 243 20.05 28.51 -4.67
C LEU A 243 19.91 29.94 -5.20
N GLU A 244 21.00 30.53 -5.70
CA GLU A 244 20.99 31.84 -6.35
C GLU A 244 20.16 31.80 -7.65
N SER A 245 20.32 30.75 -8.45
CA SER A 245 19.56 30.55 -9.69
C SER A 245 18.06 30.37 -9.44
N ILE A 246 17.68 29.57 -8.45
CA ILE A 246 16.27 29.39 -8.05
C ILE A 246 15.68 30.71 -7.56
N SER A 247 16.42 31.45 -6.72
CA SER A 247 15.96 32.73 -6.17
C SER A 247 15.70 33.76 -7.28
N ASN A 248 16.58 33.82 -8.28
CA ASN A 248 16.43 34.71 -9.44
C ASN A 248 15.20 34.38 -10.30
N VAL A 249 14.93 33.09 -10.56
CA VAL A 249 13.75 32.66 -11.34
C VAL A 249 12.46 32.88 -10.55
N GLN A 250 12.48 32.63 -9.24
CA GLN A 250 11.32 32.87 -8.36
C GLN A 250 10.99 34.37 -8.23
N ALA A 251 11.98 35.25 -8.33
CA ALA A 251 11.74 36.69 -8.41
C ALA A 251 11.09 37.12 -9.74
N LYS A 252 11.35 36.40 -10.84
CA LYS A 252 10.76 36.64 -12.17
C LYS A 252 9.34 36.05 -12.30
N TYR A 253 9.06 34.96 -11.59
CA TYR A 253 7.77 34.25 -11.60
C TYR A 253 7.31 33.89 -10.17
N PRO A 254 6.86 34.88 -9.36
CA PRO A 254 6.50 34.68 -7.94
C PRO A 254 5.29 33.78 -7.72
N GLU A 255 4.46 33.58 -8.74
CA GLU A 255 3.27 32.72 -8.72
C GLU A 255 3.57 31.22 -8.81
N LEU A 256 4.79 30.84 -9.22
CA LEU A 256 5.17 29.44 -9.39
C LEU A 256 5.76 28.86 -8.10
N ARG A 257 5.15 27.79 -7.58
CA ARG A 257 5.73 27.00 -6.50
C ARG A 257 6.99 26.28 -6.99
N LEU A 258 7.96 26.05 -6.09
CA LEU A 258 9.26 25.43 -6.41
C LEU A 258 9.13 24.16 -7.26
N GLY A 259 8.19 23.27 -6.95
CA GLY A 259 7.96 22.05 -7.73
C GLY A 259 7.53 22.33 -9.19
N GLN A 260 6.68 23.34 -9.41
CA GLN A 260 6.25 23.72 -10.76
C GLN A 260 7.38 24.38 -11.55
N LEU A 261 8.23 25.15 -10.88
CA LEU A 261 9.40 25.79 -11.47
C LEU A 261 10.41 24.74 -11.97
N LEU A 262 10.65 23.69 -11.17
CA LEU A 262 11.49 22.55 -11.54
C LEU A 262 10.92 21.76 -12.73
N ILE A 263 9.61 21.50 -12.74
CA ILE A 263 8.93 20.80 -13.85
C ILE A 263 9.03 21.62 -15.15
N ASN A 264 8.80 22.93 -15.05
CA ASN A 264 8.88 23.84 -16.20
C ASN A 264 10.33 23.95 -16.73
N ALA A 265 11.34 23.94 -15.85
CA ALA A 265 12.75 23.98 -16.23
C ALA A 265 13.18 22.75 -17.00
N MET A 266 12.62 21.60 -16.61
CA MET A 266 12.92 20.31 -17.19
C MET A 266 12.08 20.00 -18.44
N ASN A 267 11.06 20.81 -18.76
CA ASN A 267 10.15 20.66 -19.91
C ASN A 267 9.64 19.21 -20.08
N ILE A 268 9.27 18.58 -18.97
CA ILE A 268 8.93 17.15 -18.96
C ILE A 268 7.47 16.99 -19.43
N GLN A 269 7.26 16.34 -20.56
CA GLN A 269 5.93 16.15 -21.16
C GLN A 269 5.16 14.93 -20.60
N GLN A 270 5.79 14.10 -19.75
CA GLN A 270 5.20 12.91 -19.13
C GLN A 270 5.75 12.71 -17.70
N PRO A 271 5.08 11.95 -16.81
CA PRO A 271 5.60 11.69 -15.46
C PRO A 271 6.87 10.80 -15.52
N CYS A 272 8.04 11.44 -15.50
CA CYS A 272 9.33 10.75 -15.57
C CYS A 272 9.94 10.51 -14.18
N PRO A 273 10.40 9.29 -13.87
CA PRO A 273 11.22 8.98 -12.68
C PRO A 273 12.58 9.71 -12.66
N GLU A 274 12.95 10.34 -13.77
CA GLU A 274 14.24 11.02 -13.97
C GLU A 274 14.40 12.25 -13.08
N LEU A 275 13.31 12.84 -12.56
CA LEU A 275 13.36 13.94 -11.59
C LEU A 275 14.19 13.59 -10.35
N PHE A 276 14.20 12.31 -9.96
CA PHE A 276 14.90 11.83 -8.75
C PHE A 276 16.41 11.61 -8.96
N HIS A 277 16.92 11.74 -10.19
CA HIS A 277 18.31 11.39 -10.54
C HIS A 277 19.08 12.50 -11.26
N ILE A 278 18.57 13.75 -11.22
CA ILE A 278 19.26 14.88 -11.85
C ILE A 278 20.33 15.42 -10.91
N GLU A 279 21.54 15.63 -11.45
CA GLU A 279 22.65 16.26 -10.74
C GLU A 279 22.45 17.79 -10.61
N ASP A 280 22.88 18.36 -9.47
CA ASP A 280 22.68 19.77 -9.11
C ASP A 280 23.24 20.76 -10.17
N ASN A 281 24.36 20.41 -10.81
CA ASN A 281 24.98 21.18 -11.90
C ASN A 281 24.09 21.28 -13.15
N VAL A 282 23.45 20.18 -13.56
CA VAL A 282 22.55 20.10 -14.71
C VAL A 282 21.27 20.89 -14.43
N LEU A 283 20.76 20.78 -13.20
CA LEU A 283 19.58 21.54 -12.78
C LEU A 283 19.86 23.05 -12.79
N ALA A 284 21.02 23.49 -12.28
CA ALA A 284 21.42 24.90 -12.28
C ALA A 284 21.53 25.49 -13.70
N GLU A 285 22.09 24.73 -14.66
CA GLU A 285 22.17 25.16 -16.06
C GLU A 285 20.77 25.30 -16.70
N LYS A 286 19.87 24.35 -16.44
CA LYS A 286 18.49 24.37 -16.96
C LYS A 286 17.66 25.52 -16.39
N LEU A 287 17.83 25.82 -15.09
CA LEU A 287 17.20 26.98 -14.46
C LEU A 287 17.73 28.30 -15.02
N SER A 288 19.02 28.37 -15.34
CA SER A 288 19.63 29.53 -16.00
C SER A 288 19.09 29.73 -17.43
N GLN A 289 18.72 28.65 -18.14
CA GLN A 289 18.10 28.73 -19.46
C GLN A 289 16.65 29.25 -19.41
N LEU A 290 15.93 29.07 -18.29
CA LEU A 290 14.61 29.69 -18.07
C LEU A 290 14.67 31.16 -17.66
N SER A 291 15.79 31.61 -17.08
CA SER A 291 15.93 32.98 -16.58
C SER A 291 16.25 34.00 -17.68
N LEU A 292 16.77 33.54 -18.83
CA LEU A 292 16.88 34.29 -20.08
C LEU A 292 15.48 34.57 -20.65
#